data_AF-A0A3B1KB53-F1
#
_entry.id   AF-A0A3B1KB53-F1
#
_cell.length_a   1.000
_cell.length_b   1.000
_cell.length_c   1.000
_cell.angle_alpha   90.00
_cell.angle_beta   90.00
_cell.angle_gamma   90.00
#
_symmetry.space_group_name_H-M   'P 1'
#
loop_
_entity.id
_entity.type
_entity.pdbx_description
1 polymer ?
#
loop_
_entity_poly.entity_id
_entity_poly.type
_entity_poly.pdbx_seq_one_letter_code
_entity_poly.pdbx_strand_id
1 'polypeptide(L)'
;MILGVTILRKKYPMAKYLCVLLIVTGVALFLYKPNKGSTTSDEHIFGFGEMLLLLSLTLDGLTGVAQDHMRARFQTGANHMMLNVNLWSTLFLGSAVLWTGEVWEFLSFADRYPSVIYNIMLFGITSALGQTFIFMTVVYFGPLTCSIVTTTRKFFTILGSVLLFGNVISPVQWFGTILVFLGLGLDAKFGKAPKKTTH
;
A
#
# COMPACT_ATOMS: atom_id res chain seq x y z
N MET A 1 3.55 -8.69 7.24
CA MET A 1 4.51 -9.40 8.13
C MET A 1 4.06 -10.81 8.45
N ILE A 2 2.85 -10.99 9.00
CA ILE A 2 2.31 -12.31 9.39
C ILE A 2 2.39 -13.34 8.25
N LEU A 3 1.90 -13.00 7.05
CA LEU A 3 1.97 -13.89 5.87
C LEU A 3 3.41 -14.25 5.46
N GLY A 4 4.36 -13.34 5.64
CA GLY A 4 5.77 -13.61 5.36
C GLY A 4 6.41 -14.57 6.37
N VAL A 5 5.87 -14.65 7.58
CA VAL A 5 6.29 -15.60 8.63
C VAL A 5 5.66 -16.96 8.40
N THR A 6 4.37 -17.01 8.06
CA THR A 6 3.65 -18.29 7.88
C THR A 6 4.02 -18.98 6.57
N ILE A 7 4.12 -18.24 5.46
CA ILE A 7 4.39 -18.80 4.13
C ILE A 7 5.90 -18.89 3.85
N LEU A 8 6.64 -17.82 4.15
CA LEU A 8 8.08 -17.73 3.84
C LEU A 8 9.00 -18.18 4.98
N ARG A 9 8.44 -18.59 6.14
CA ARG A 9 9.17 -18.99 7.36
C ARG A 9 10.28 -18.02 7.80
N LYS A 10 10.16 -16.74 7.43
CA LYS A 10 11.13 -15.70 7.83
C LYS A 10 10.95 -15.36 9.31
N LYS A 11 12.05 -15.29 10.05
CA LYS A 11 12.07 -14.78 11.42
C LYS A 11 12.41 -13.29 11.40
N TYR A 12 11.47 -12.45 11.80
CA TYR A 12 11.72 -11.03 12.07
C TYR A 12 12.12 -10.84 13.54
N PRO A 13 13.06 -9.92 13.85
CA PRO A 13 13.39 -9.60 15.23
C PRO A 13 12.17 -9.00 15.96
N MET A 14 12.02 -9.29 17.26
CA MET A 14 10.89 -8.82 18.06
C MET A 14 10.71 -7.30 18.01
N ALA A 15 11.81 -6.56 17.92
CA ALA A 15 11.79 -5.11 17.74
C ALA A 15 10.97 -4.65 16.52
N LYS A 16 11.02 -5.37 15.39
CA LYS A 16 10.24 -5.00 14.19
C LYS A 16 8.75 -5.17 14.39
N TYR A 17 8.31 -6.18 15.12
CA TYR A 17 6.89 -6.35 15.42
C TYR A 17 6.38 -5.21 16.29
N LEU A 18 7.15 -4.81 17.31
CA LEU A 18 6.81 -3.67 18.16
C LEU A 18 6.74 -2.36 17.36
N CYS A 19 7.72 -2.12 16.47
CA CYS A 19 7.74 -0.92 15.63
C CYS A 19 6.51 -0.84 14.72
N VAL A 20 6.16 -1.94 14.05
CA VAL A 20 5.00 -1.96 13.16
C VAL A 20 3.69 -1.84 13.94
N LEU A 21 3.58 -2.47 15.12
CA LEU A 21 2.42 -2.31 15.98
C LEU A 21 2.24 -0.84 16.40
N LEU A 22 3.31 -0.17 16.83
CA LEU A 22 3.29 1.27 17.16
C LEU A 22 2.82 2.13 15.98
N ILE A 23 3.32 1.87 14.77
CA ILE A 23 2.90 2.60 13.56
C ILE A 23 1.42 2.35 13.28
N VAL A 24 0.95 1.10 13.31
CA VAL A 24 -0.46 0.74 13.04
C VAL A 24 -1.39 1.38 14.06
N THR A 25 -1.08 1.27 15.35
CA THR A 25 -1.87 1.91 16.41
C THR A 25 -1.85 3.43 16.27
N GLY A 26 -0.71 4.03 15.94
CA GLY A 26 -0.59 5.48 15.77
C GLY A 26 -1.41 6.02 14.60
N VAL A 27 -1.37 5.32 13.45
CA VAL A 27 -2.19 5.66 12.27
C VAL A 27 -3.68 5.44 12.57
N ALA A 28 -4.04 4.37 13.28
CA ALA A 28 -5.43 4.12 13.67
C ALA A 28 -5.97 5.22 14.59
N LEU A 29 -5.20 5.65 15.59
CA LEU A 29 -5.56 6.75 16.49
C LEU A 29 -5.63 8.10 15.75
N PHE A 30 -4.76 8.32 14.77
CA PHE A 30 -4.77 9.54 13.95
C PHE A 30 -6.02 9.62 13.05
N LEU A 31 -6.40 8.50 12.44
CA LEU A 31 -7.58 8.40 11.58
C LEU A 31 -8.88 8.27 12.37
N TYR A 32 -8.81 7.97 13.67
CA TYR A 32 -9.98 7.90 14.52
C TYR A 32 -10.65 9.28 14.63
N LYS A 33 -11.77 9.45 13.92
CA LYS A 33 -12.70 10.53 14.15
C LYS A 33 -13.87 10.00 14.96
N PRO A 34 -14.13 10.50 16.18
CA PRO A 34 -15.35 10.15 16.89
C PRO A 34 -16.53 10.61 16.03
N ASN A 35 -17.40 9.67 15.67
CA ASN A 35 -18.55 9.92 14.82
C ASN A 35 -19.53 10.82 15.60
N LYS A 36 -19.43 12.15 15.42
CA LYS A 36 -20.43 13.08 15.93
C LYS A 36 -21.64 13.02 14.99
N GLY A 37 -22.55 12.10 15.30
CA GLY A 37 -23.94 12.12 14.85
C GLY A 37 -24.15 11.88 13.35
N SER A 38 -24.36 10.63 12.97
CA SER A 38 -25.25 10.30 11.87
C SER A 38 -26.13 9.14 12.30
N THR A 39 -27.21 9.48 13.01
CA THR A 39 -28.45 8.69 13.07
C THR A 39 -29.04 8.63 11.66
N THR A 40 -28.45 7.80 10.82
CA THR A 40 -29.12 7.29 9.63
C THR A 40 -28.93 5.78 9.70
N SER A 41 -30.00 5.10 10.09
CA SER A 41 -30.16 3.67 9.98
C SER A 41 -30.24 3.31 8.49
N ASP A 42 -29.14 3.48 7.77
CA ASP A 42 -28.94 2.80 6.51
C ASP A 42 -28.55 1.37 6.86
N GLU A 43 -29.34 0.44 6.36
CA GLU A 43 -29.14 -1.00 6.36
C GLU A 43 -27.93 -1.36 5.47
N HIS A 44 -26.81 -0.66 5.66
CA HIS A 44 -25.53 -1.08 5.14
C HIS A 44 -25.21 -2.40 5.83
N ILE A 45 -25.22 -3.48 5.04
CA ILE A 45 -24.77 -4.83 5.42
C ILE A 45 -23.42 -4.69 6.13
N PHE A 46 -23.48 -4.59 7.46
CA PHE A 46 -22.32 -4.50 8.33
C PHE A 46 -21.56 -5.81 8.12
N GLY A 47 -20.42 -5.72 7.42
CA GLY A 47 -19.56 -6.87 7.15
C GLY A 47 -19.21 -7.14 5.69
N PHE A 48 -20.02 -6.81 4.67
CA PHE A 48 -19.64 -7.15 3.28
C PHE A 48 -18.46 -6.30 2.78
N GLY A 49 -18.53 -4.98 2.95
CA GLY A 49 -17.43 -4.07 2.61
C GLY A 49 -16.17 -4.34 3.44
N GLU A 50 -16.32 -4.61 4.74
CA GLU A 50 -15.22 -4.96 5.62
C GLU A 50 -14.56 -6.29 5.23
N MET A 51 -15.35 -7.29 4.86
CA MET A 51 -14.86 -8.57 4.36
C MET A 51 -14.09 -8.40 3.03
N LEU A 52 -14.61 -7.60 2.10
CA LEU A 52 -13.91 -7.28 0.85
C LEU A 52 -12.59 -6.56 1.10
N LEU A 53 -12.54 -5.63 2.07
CA LEU A 53 -11.30 -4.95 2.47
C LEU A 53 -10.31 -5.93 3.09
N LEU A 54 -10.75 -6.82 3.99
CA LEU A 54 -9.89 -7.85 4.58
C LEU A 54 -9.32 -8.79 3.52
N LEU A 55 -10.15 -9.22 2.57
CA LEU A 55 -9.72 -10.07 1.46
C LEU A 55 -8.69 -9.34 0.57
N SER A 56 -8.99 -8.11 0.17
CA SER A 56 -8.08 -7.28 -0.65
C SER A 56 -6.72 -7.07 0.03
N LEU A 57 -6.70 -6.72 1.31
CA LEU A 57 -5.45 -6.54 2.07
C LEU A 57 -4.67 -7.85 2.22
N THR A 58 -5.38 -8.99 2.31
CA THR A 58 -4.75 -10.32 2.36
C THR A 58 -4.09 -10.67 1.03
N LEU A 59 -4.77 -10.42 -0.09
CA LEU A 59 -4.23 -10.63 -1.44
C LEU A 59 -3.03 -9.72 -1.73
N ASP A 60 -3.09 -8.45 -1.30
CA ASP A 60 -1.95 -7.53 -1.37
C ASP A 60 -0.75 -8.07 -0.57
N GLY A 61 -1.02 -8.58 0.63
CA GLY A 61 -0.02 -9.21 1.48
C GLY A 61 0.61 -10.46 0.84
N LEU A 62 -0.21 -11.33 0.23
CA LEU A 62 0.24 -12.52 -0.50
C LEU A 62 1.10 -12.14 -1.71
N THR A 63 0.72 -11.09 -2.44
CA THR A 63 1.48 -10.58 -3.59
C THR A 63 2.86 -10.10 -3.15
N GLY A 64 2.95 -9.37 -2.04
CA GLY A 64 4.23 -8.98 -1.46
C GLY A 64 5.10 -10.19 -1.07
N VAL A 65 4.51 -11.26 -0.51
CA VAL A 65 5.24 -12.49 -0.17
C VAL A 65 5.70 -13.24 -1.42
N ALA A 66 4.86 -13.32 -2.46
CA ALA A 66 5.22 -13.92 -3.75
C ALA A 66 6.37 -13.14 -4.43
N GLN A 67 6.33 -11.80 -4.40
CA GLN A 67 7.43 -10.96 -4.88
C GLN A 67 8.74 -11.22 -4.12
N ASP A 68 8.67 -11.38 -2.80
CA ASP A 68 9.83 -11.72 -1.97
C ASP A 68 10.39 -13.12 -2.32
N HIS A 69 9.50 -14.09 -2.56
CA HIS A 69 9.88 -15.44 -2.96
C HIS A 69 10.58 -15.46 -4.33
N MET A 70 10.00 -14.77 -5.33
CA MET A 70 10.59 -14.65 -6.67
C MET A 70 11.97 -13.99 -6.61
N ARG A 71 12.09 -12.89 -5.85
CA ARG A 71 13.37 -12.22 -5.63
C ARG A 71 14.41 -13.16 -5.01
N ALA A 72 14.05 -13.88 -3.94
CA ALA A 72 14.97 -14.73 -3.21
C ALA A 72 15.46 -15.93 -4.04
N ARG A 73 14.59 -16.53 -4.85
CA ARG A 73 14.89 -17.77 -5.58
C ARG A 73 15.49 -17.52 -6.98
N PHE A 74 15.08 -16.45 -7.67
CA PHE A 74 15.41 -16.24 -9.07
C PHE A 74 16.25 -14.97 -9.34
N GLN A 75 16.54 -14.14 -8.32
CA GLN A 75 17.28 -12.87 -8.46
C GLN A 75 16.79 -12.03 -9.65
N THR A 76 15.48 -11.97 -9.85
CA THR A 76 14.87 -11.29 -10.99
C THR A 76 15.14 -9.79 -10.94
N GLY A 77 15.53 -9.21 -12.07
CA GLY A 77 15.68 -7.77 -12.20
C GLY A 77 14.34 -7.03 -12.03
N ALA A 78 14.37 -5.82 -11.46
CA ALA A 78 13.18 -5.02 -11.19
C ALA A 78 12.32 -4.77 -12.44
N ASN A 79 12.96 -4.45 -13.56
CA ASN A 79 12.27 -4.18 -14.83
C ASN A 79 11.57 -5.44 -15.38
N HIS A 80 12.21 -6.62 -15.29
CA HIS A 80 11.61 -7.88 -15.73
C HIS A 80 10.44 -8.29 -14.83
N MET A 81 10.54 -8.08 -13.52
CA MET A 81 9.43 -8.35 -12.60
C MET A 81 8.24 -7.41 -12.87
N MET A 82 8.50 -6.13 -13.09
CA MET A 82 7.49 -5.12 -13.42
C MET A 82 6.78 -5.43 -14.74
N LEU A 83 7.53 -5.72 -15.81
CA LEU A 83 6.98 -6.00 -17.13
C LEU A 83 6.06 -7.22 -17.10
N ASN A 84 6.51 -8.33 -16.50
CA ASN A 84 5.72 -9.56 -16.47
C ASN A 84 4.44 -9.40 -15.64
N VAL A 85 4.51 -8.72 -14.49
CA VAL A 85 3.33 -8.44 -13.66
C VAL A 85 2.33 -7.57 -14.44
N ASN A 86 2.79 -6.47 -15.02
CA ASN A 86 1.91 -5.58 -15.78
C ASN A 86 1.32 -6.24 -17.04
N LEU A 87 2.08 -7.11 -17.71
CA LEU A 87 1.60 -7.86 -18.88
C LEU A 87 0.45 -8.80 -18.48
N TRP A 88 0.64 -9.60 -17.43
CA TRP A 88 -0.42 -10.47 -16.92
C TRP A 88 -1.63 -9.68 -16.42
N SER A 89 -1.41 -8.58 -15.68
CA SER A 89 -2.50 -7.69 -15.26
C SER A 89 -3.29 -7.13 -16.43
N THR A 90 -2.61 -6.73 -17.51
CA THR A 90 -3.26 -6.22 -18.73
C THR A 90 -4.09 -7.30 -19.42
N LEU A 91 -3.59 -8.54 -19.50
CA LEU A 91 -4.36 -9.65 -20.08
C LEU A 91 -5.62 -9.96 -19.27
N PHE A 92 -5.50 -10.10 -17.95
CA PHE A 92 -6.64 -10.41 -17.09
C PHE A 92 -7.67 -9.28 -17.07
N LEU A 93 -7.24 -8.04 -16.79
CA LEU A 93 -8.14 -6.89 -16.76
C LEU A 93 -8.74 -6.59 -18.14
N GLY A 94 -7.95 -6.71 -19.21
CA GLY A 94 -8.42 -6.53 -20.57
C GLY A 94 -9.50 -7.56 -20.94
N SER A 95 -9.30 -8.83 -20.60
CA SER A 95 -10.32 -9.86 -20.83
C SER A 95 -11.60 -9.63 -20.03
N ALA A 96 -11.47 -9.18 -18.77
CA ALA A 96 -12.62 -8.87 -17.92
C ALA A 96 -13.43 -7.69 -18.47
N VAL A 97 -12.75 -6.63 -18.91
CA VAL A 97 -13.38 -5.42 -19.45
C VAL A 97 -14.03 -5.68 -20.83
N LEU A 98 -13.45 -6.57 -21.64
CA LEU A 98 -14.09 -7.06 -22.87
C LEU A 98 -15.34 -7.90 -22.58
N TRP A 99 -15.31 -8.70 -21.52
CA TRP A 99 -16.46 -9.50 -21.09
C TRP A 99 -17.61 -8.61 -20.59
N THR A 100 -17.33 -7.59 -19.78
CA THR A 100 -18.35 -6.69 -19.24
C THR A 100 -18.91 -5.73 -20.29
N GLY A 101 -18.18 -5.47 -21.38
CA GLY A 101 -18.61 -4.59 -22.46
C GLY A 101 -18.42 -3.09 -22.16
N GLU A 102 -17.85 -2.75 -21.00
CA GLU A 102 -17.62 -1.36 -20.56
C GLU A 102 -16.70 -0.56 -21.50
N VAL A 103 -15.93 -1.24 -22.36
CA VAL A 103 -15.10 -0.62 -23.40
C VAL A 103 -15.91 0.31 -24.28
N TRP A 104 -17.12 -0.09 -24.69
CA TRP A 104 -17.94 0.69 -25.60
C TRP A 104 -18.46 1.97 -24.95
N GLU A 105 -18.88 1.87 -23.68
CA GLU A 105 -19.27 3.04 -22.89
C GLU A 105 -18.10 3.99 -22.71
N PHE A 106 -16.90 3.47 -22.39
CA PHE A 106 -15.69 4.26 -22.28
C PHE A 106 -15.32 4.99 -23.58
N LEU A 107 -15.40 4.32 -24.75
CA LEU A 107 -15.13 4.97 -26.04
C LEU A 107 -16.11 6.11 -26.31
N SER A 108 -17.40 5.91 -26.06
CA SER A 108 -18.41 6.96 -26.24
C SER A 108 -18.17 8.16 -25.31
N PHE A 109 -17.68 7.90 -24.09
CA PHE A 109 -17.30 8.93 -23.14
C PHE A 109 -16.04 9.70 -23.58
N ALA A 110 -15.04 8.97 -24.09
CA ALA A 110 -13.79 9.56 -24.57
C ALA A 110 -13.98 10.44 -25.81
N ASP A 111 -14.90 10.08 -26.70
CA ASP A 111 -15.27 10.89 -27.87
C ASP A 111 -15.96 12.19 -27.45
N ARG A 112 -16.85 12.11 -26.46
CA ARG A 112 -17.54 13.30 -25.91
C ARG A 112 -16.63 14.23 -25.12
N TYR A 113 -15.60 13.69 -24.45
CA TYR A 113 -14.66 14.44 -23.62
C TYR A 113 -13.20 14.08 -23.92
N PRO A 114 -12.63 14.57 -25.04
CA PRO A 114 -11.27 14.20 -25.47
C PRO A 114 -10.18 14.62 -24.47
N SER A 115 -10.44 15.59 -23.59
CA SER A 115 -9.52 15.98 -22.51
C SER A 115 -9.20 14.84 -21.53
N VAL A 116 -10.08 13.83 -21.43
CA VAL A 116 -9.89 12.67 -20.57
C VAL A 116 -8.69 11.84 -21.01
N ILE A 117 -8.43 11.74 -22.31
CA ILE A 117 -7.28 10.99 -22.85
C ILE A 117 -5.97 11.59 -22.35
N TYR A 118 -5.88 12.93 -22.30
CA TYR A 118 -4.71 13.61 -21.75
C TYR A 118 -4.50 13.29 -20.27
N ASN A 119 -5.57 13.31 -19.46
CA ASN A 119 -5.50 12.98 -18.04
C ASN A 119 -5.07 11.51 -17.82
N ILE A 120 -5.59 10.58 -18.62
CA ILE A 120 -5.23 9.16 -18.57
C ILE A 120 -3.76 8.97 -18.96
N MET A 121 -3.29 9.62 -20.03
CA MET A 121 -1.88 9.56 -20.46
C MET A 121 -0.94 10.10 -19.38
N LEU A 122 -1.27 11.25 -18.79
CA LEU A 122 -0.47 11.85 -17.72
C LEU A 122 -0.47 10.98 -16.46
N PHE A 123 -1.62 10.43 -16.09
CA PHE A 123 -1.73 9.45 -14.99
C PHE A 123 -0.91 8.19 -15.28
N GLY A 124 -0.94 7.68 -16.52
CA GLY A 124 -0.18 6.51 -16.95
C GLY A 124 1.33 6.72 -16.87
N ILE A 125 1.84 7.84 -17.40
CA ILE A 125 3.28 8.17 -17.36
C ILE A 125 3.76 8.33 -15.92
N THR A 126 3.03 9.11 -15.10
CA THR A 126 3.38 9.32 -13.69
C THR A 126 3.28 8.04 -12.87
N SER A 127 2.30 7.18 -13.15
CA SER A 127 2.16 5.85 -12.53
C SER A 127 3.31 4.92 -12.92
N ALA A 128 3.72 4.89 -14.19
CA ALA A 128 4.84 4.07 -14.65
C ALA A 128 6.17 4.48 -13.98
N LEU A 129 6.41 5.79 -13.84
CA LEU A 129 7.55 6.29 -13.07
C LEU A 129 7.49 5.85 -11.61
N GLY A 130 6.33 6.00 -10.96
CA GLY A 130 6.11 5.56 -9.57
C GLY A 130 6.32 4.05 -9.38
N GLN A 131 5.78 3.23 -10.29
CA GLN A 131 5.94 1.78 -10.26
C GLN A 131 7.41 1.37 -10.38
N THR A 132 8.20 2.06 -11.23
CA THR A 132 9.64 1.78 -11.35
C THR A 132 10.34 1.89 -10.00
N PHE A 133 10.06 2.95 -9.22
CA PHE A 133 10.62 3.11 -7.88
C PHE A 133 10.13 2.03 -6.90
N ILE A 134 8.86 1.63 -6.99
CA ILE A 134 8.30 0.55 -6.15
C ILE A 134 9.02 -0.76 -6.44
N PHE A 135 9.08 -1.18 -7.70
CA PHE A 135 9.72 -2.44 -8.09
C PHE A 135 11.23 -2.44 -7.79
N MET A 136 11.93 -1.32 -7.99
CA MET A 136 13.32 -1.18 -7.53
C MET A 136 13.43 -1.37 -6.02
N THR A 137 12.57 -0.72 -5.23
CA THR A 137 12.60 -0.84 -3.76
C THR A 137 12.33 -2.28 -3.32
N VAL A 138 11.40 -2.98 -3.96
CA VAL A 138 11.12 -4.40 -3.68
C VAL A 138 12.33 -5.28 -4.01
N VAL A 139 12.99 -5.08 -5.15
CA VAL A 139 14.16 -5.88 -5.56
C VAL A 139 15.42 -5.57 -4.76
N TYR A 140 15.64 -4.34 -4.29
CA TYR A 140 16.82 -3.99 -3.49
C TYR A 140 16.61 -4.21 -1.99
N PHE A 141 15.47 -3.79 -1.43
CA PHE A 141 15.25 -3.74 0.03
C PHE A 141 14.14 -4.65 0.54
N GLY A 142 13.32 -5.16 -0.37
CA GLY A 142 12.30 -6.17 -0.10
C GLY A 142 10.92 -5.54 0.02
N PRO A 143 9.87 -6.35 -0.16
CA PRO A 143 8.50 -5.86 -0.14
C PRO A 143 8.08 -5.33 1.23
N LEU A 144 8.65 -5.85 2.32
CA LEU A 144 8.42 -5.31 3.66
C LEU A 144 8.91 -3.85 3.79
N THR A 145 10.13 -3.57 3.33
CA THR A 145 10.69 -2.21 3.36
C THR A 145 9.91 -1.28 2.45
N CYS A 146 9.50 -1.76 1.26
CA CYS A 146 8.64 -1.00 0.36
C CYS A 146 7.29 -0.61 1.01
N SER A 147 6.67 -1.53 1.75
CA SER A 147 5.42 -1.26 2.48
C SER A 147 5.62 -0.21 3.58
N ILE A 148 6.74 -0.26 4.33
CA ILE A 148 7.07 0.75 5.34
C ILE A 148 7.28 2.13 4.69
N VAL A 149 8.07 2.21 3.61
CA VAL A 149 8.34 3.48 2.90
C VAL A 149 7.05 4.11 2.35
N THR A 150 6.21 3.32 1.70
CA THR A 150 4.93 3.82 1.14
C THR A 150 3.95 4.25 2.24
N THR A 151 3.88 3.52 3.35
CA THR A 151 3.05 3.89 4.51
C THR A 151 3.53 5.20 5.14
N THR A 152 4.85 5.35 5.30
CA THR A 152 5.49 6.58 5.79
C THR A 152 5.15 7.76 4.89
N ARG A 153 5.31 7.61 3.56
CA ARG A 153 4.92 8.62 2.58
C ARG A 153 3.45 9.01 2.74
N LYS A 154 2.53 8.03 2.76
CA LYS A 154 1.09 8.28 2.91
C LYS A 154 0.81 9.06 4.19
N PHE A 155 1.42 8.67 5.30
CA PHE A 155 1.27 9.35 6.58
C PHE A 155 1.74 10.81 6.54
N PHE A 156 2.92 11.09 5.99
CA PHE A 156 3.41 12.47 5.83
C PHE A 156 2.52 13.31 4.91
N THR A 157 1.98 12.74 3.84
CA THR A 157 1.02 13.44 2.97
C THR A 157 -0.26 13.78 3.73
N ILE A 158 -0.76 12.88 4.58
CA ILE A 158 -1.92 13.15 5.43
C ILE A 158 -1.61 14.27 6.43
N LEU A 159 -0.47 14.22 7.12
CA LEU A 159 -0.06 15.26 8.06
C LEU A 159 0.10 16.62 7.35
N GLY A 160 0.77 16.64 6.20
CA GLY A 160 0.94 17.85 5.39
C GLY A 160 -0.39 18.43 4.92
N SER A 161 -1.33 17.58 4.50
CA SER A 161 -2.70 17.98 4.14
C SER A 161 -3.41 18.66 5.32
N VAL A 162 -3.36 18.06 6.51
CA VAL A 162 -3.99 18.64 7.72
C VAL A 162 -3.37 19.98 8.10
N LEU A 163 -2.04 20.13 8.00
CA LEU A 163 -1.33 21.37 8.28
C LEU A 163 -1.64 22.46 7.23
N LEU A 164 -1.68 22.11 5.94
CA LEU A 164 -1.95 23.06 4.85
C LEU A 164 -3.41 23.52 4.80
N PHE A 165 -4.36 22.62 5.05
CA PHE A 165 -5.80 22.94 5.06
C PHE A 165 -6.29 23.49 6.41
N GLY A 166 -5.40 23.69 7.38
CA GLY A 166 -5.73 24.32 8.67
C GLY A 166 -6.73 23.53 9.52
N ASN A 167 -6.80 22.21 9.34
CA ASN A 167 -7.71 21.36 10.11
C ASN A 167 -7.22 21.25 11.56
N VAL A 168 -8.09 21.53 12.53
CA VAL A 168 -7.77 21.38 13.96
C VAL A 168 -7.48 19.93 14.33
N ILE A 169 -6.25 19.67 14.78
CA ILE A 169 -5.78 18.36 15.21
C ILE A 169 -6.21 18.12 16.66
N SER A 170 -6.97 17.05 16.89
CA SER A 170 -7.34 16.62 18.24
C SER A 170 -6.12 16.16 19.05
N PRO A 171 -6.10 16.29 20.40
CA PRO A 171 -5.03 15.76 21.24
C PRO A 171 -4.75 14.26 21.00
N VAL A 172 -5.79 13.47 20.68
CA VAL A 172 -5.67 12.04 20.35
C VAL A 172 -4.90 11.84 19.04
N GLN A 173 -5.13 12.70 18.05
CA GLN A 173 -4.43 12.64 16.77
C GLN A 173 -2.96 13.06 16.94
N TRP A 174 -2.67 14.07 17.77
CA TRP A 174 -1.31 14.44 18.14
C TRP A 174 -0.57 13.30 18.84
N PHE A 175 -1.22 12.61 19.76
CA PHE A 175 -0.66 11.41 20.39
C PHE A 175 -0.39 10.30 19.37
N GLY A 176 -1.34 10.06 18.45
CA GLY A 176 -1.15 9.15 17.32
C GLY A 176 0.06 9.51 16.46
N THR A 177 0.25 10.80 16.15
CA THR A 177 1.39 11.31 15.39
C THR A 177 2.72 11.00 16.10
N ILE A 178 2.82 11.28 17.39
CA ILE A 178 4.02 10.98 18.20
C ILE A 178 4.34 9.47 18.15
N LEU A 179 3.31 8.63 18.26
CA LEU A 179 3.46 7.18 18.23
C LEU A 179 4.00 6.68 16.88
N VAL A 180 3.52 7.24 15.76
CA VAL A 180 4.03 6.92 14.42
C VAL A 180 5.49 7.33 14.27
N PHE A 181 5.87 8.54 14.68
CA PHE A 181 7.27 8.99 14.62
C PHE A 181 8.18 8.14 15.49
N LEU A 182 7.72 7.73 16.67
CA LEU A 182 8.47 6.83 17.56
C LEU A 182 8.64 5.44 16.92
N GLY A 183 7.57 4.87 16.35
CA GLY A 183 7.63 3.58 15.65
C GLY A 183 8.58 3.60 14.44
N LEU A 184 8.55 4.66 13.63
CA LEU A 184 9.46 4.85 12.49
C LEU A 184 10.91 5.07 12.96
N GLY A 185 11.13 5.86 14.00
CA GLY A 185 12.47 6.09 14.57
C GLY A 185 13.08 4.81 15.13
N LEU A 186 12.27 3.97 15.80
CA LEU A 186 12.70 2.66 16.27
C LEU A 186 12.97 1.70 15.12
N ASP A 187 12.17 1.68 14.05
CA ASP A 187 12.44 0.83 12.89
C ASP A 187 13.70 1.28 12.14
N ALA A 188 13.96 2.58 12.02
CA ALA A 188 15.20 3.09 11.43
C ALA A 188 16.45 2.68 12.23
N LYS A 189 16.36 2.68 13.56
CA LYS A 189 17.48 2.35 14.46
C LYS A 189 17.68 0.84 14.65
N PHE A 190 16.59 0.08 14.81
CA PHE A 190 16.61 -1.35 15.19
C PHE A 190 16.10 -2.29 14.10
N GLY A 191 15.56 -1.77 13.00
CA GLY A 191 15.04 -2.56 11.88
C GLY A 191 16.11 -3.13 10.95
N LYS A 192 17.38 -2.74 11.12
CA LYS A 192 18.51 -3.44 10.49
C LYS A 192 18.77 -4.72 11.28
N ALA A 193 18.27 -5.86 10.79
CA ALA A 193 18.71 -7.15 11.29
C ALA A 193 20.24 -7.24 11.11
N PRO A 194 21.00 -7.72 12.10
CA PRO A 194 22.43 -7.91 11.94
C PRO A 194 22.66 -8.82 10.74
N LYS A 195 23.48 -8.38 9.78
CA LYS A 195 24.02 -9.28 8.75
C LYS A 195 24.68 -10.42 9.52
N LYS A 196 24.12 -11.63 9.49
CA LYS A 196 24.89 -12.82 9.81
C LYS A 196 25.98 -12.90 8.75
N THR A 197 27.15 -12.37 9.07
CA THR A 197 28.41 -12.73 8.43
C THR A 197 28.59 -14.20 8.70
N THR A 198 28.12 -15.03 7.77
CA THR A 198 28.55 -16.43 7.70
C THR A 198 29.98 -16.37 7.18
N HIS A 199 30.93 -16.52 8.11
CA HIS A 199 32.30 -16.92 7.79
C HIS A 199 32.36 -18.44 7.73
#